data_AF-A0A2E4FKZ9-F1
#
_entry.id   AF-A0A2E4FKZ9-F1
#
_cell.length_a   1.000
_cell.length_b   1.000
_cell.length_c   1.000
_cell.angle_alpha   90.00
_cell.angle_beta   90.00
_cell.angle_gamma   90.00
#
_symmetry.space_group_name_H-M   'P 1'
#
loop_
_entity.id
_entity.type
_entity.pdbx_description
1 polymer ?
#
loop_
_entity_poly.entity_id
_entity_poly.type
_entity_poly.pdbx_seq_one_letter_code
_entity_poly.pdbx_strand_id
1 'polypeptide(L)'
;MADRTEFLATDLFDVDLSRATVITMFLLPDINTRLRPTLLALEPGTRIASNTWDMGDSENDPDAPGWIPDETIALDPCPSFCTSLFWIVPANVSGTWRLVDQEQEAELELAQECQVVSGRLLTNGRIEDVGERRLRGREISFSIGDTSYRGRVDGNTMTGTARADDGTSKWRAGRIN
;
A
#
# COMPACT_ATOMS: atom_id res chain seq x y z
N MET A 1 -18.71 19.28 23.36
CA MET A 1 -18.22 17.88 23.26
C MET A 1 -19.15 17.00 22.43
N ALA A 2 -20.46 17.29 22.34
CA ALA A 2 -21.40 16.56 21.49
C ALA A 2 -21.06 16.61 19.98
N ASP A 3 -20.39 17.67 19.50
CA ASP A 3 -20.13 17.88 18.06
C ASP A 3 -18.95 17.06 17.49
N ARG A 4 -18.48 16.03 18.21
CA ARG A 4 -17.34 15.17 17.79
C ARG A 4 -17.75 13.74 17.44
N THR A 5 -19.04 13.41 17.56
CA THR A 5 -19.54 12.05 17.34
C THR A 5 -20.86 12.09 16.59
N GLU A 6 -20.95 11.27 15.57
CA GLU A 6 -22.14 11.07 14.75
C GLU A 6 -22.44 9.57 14.67
N PHE A 7 -23.72 9.22 14.72
CA PHE A 7 -24.19 7.85 14.51
C PHE A 7 -25.07 7.84 13.27
N LEU A 8 -24.75 6.97 12.32
CA LEU A 8 -25.44 6.84 11.05
C LEU A 8 -26.19 5.50 11.02
N ALA A 9 -27.49 5.55 10.74
CA ALA A 9 -28.29 4.35 10.49
C ALA A 9 -28.28 4.07 8.98
N THR A 10 -27.42 3.17 8.55
CA THR A 10 -27.13 2.91 7.13
C THR A 10 -26.48 1.54 6.97
N ASP A 11 -26.52 1.00 5.75
CA ASP A 11 -25.65 -0.13 5.39
C ASP A 11 -24.20 0.36 5.30
N LEU A 12 -23.28 -0.40 5.88
CA LEU A 12 -21.84 -0.13 5.84
C LEU A 12 -21.30 -0.11 4.40
N PHE A 13 -21.90 -0.87 3.49
CA PHE A 13 -21.49 -0.89 2.08
C PHE A 13 -21.89 0.37 1.29
N ASP A 14 -22.83 1.16 1.82
CA ASP A 14 -23.34 2.38 1.16
C ASP A 14 -22.75 3.67 1.75
N VAL A 15 -21.92 3.56 2.81
CA VAL A 15 -21.30 4.71 3.48
C VAL A 15 -20.08 5.20 2.73
N ASP A 16 -19.99 6.52 2.54
CA ASP A 16 -18.76 7.18 2.11
C ASP A 16 -17.72 7.19 3.25
N LEU A 17 -16.75 6.28 3.14
CA LEU A 17 -15.62 6.16 4.06
C LEU A 17 -14.43 7.06 3.69
N SER A 18 -14.47 7.81 2.59
CA SER A 18 -13.32 8.55 2.05
C SER A 18 -12.70 9.56 3.03
N ARG A 19 -13.50 10.09 3.95
CA ARG A 19 -13.05 11.05 4.97
C ARG A 19 -12.35 10.40 6.17
N ALA A 20 -12.40 9.07 6.29
CA ALA A 20 -11.82 8.36 7.41
C ALA A 20 -10.29 8.36 7.32
N THR A 21 -9.62 8.77 8.40
CA THR A 21 -8.15 8.65 8.51
C THR A 21 -7.73 7.42 9.32
N VAL A 22 -8.66 6.86 10.09
CA VAL A 22 -8.55 5.61 10.85
C VAL A 22 -9.91 4.89 10.76
N ILE A 23 -9.88 3.58 10.53
CA ILE A 23 -11.06 2.70 10.60
C ILE A 23 -10.77 1.60 11.62
N THR A 24 -11.75 1.33 12.47
CA THR A 24 -11.72 0.20 13.40
C THR A 24 -12.86 -0.76 13.07
N MET A 25 -12.57 -2.05 13.00
CA MET A 25 -13.56 -3.06 12.61
C MET A 25 -13.49 -4.31 13.50
N PHE A 26 -14.65 -4.90 13.71
CA PHE A 26 -14.82 -6.23 14.30
C PHE A 26 -15.97 -6.89 13.54
N LEU A 27 -15.63 -7.48 12.41
CA LEU A 27 -16.55 -7.95 11.38
C LEU A 27 -16.19 -9.38 10.96
N LEU A 28 -17.10 -10.05 10.27
CA LEU A 28 -16.87 -11.40 9.76
C LEU A 28 -16.04 -11.40 8.46
N PRO A 29 -15.35 -12.52 8.13
CA PRO A 29 -14.50 -12.63 6.94
C PRO A 29 -15.17 -12.18 5.63
N ASP A 30 -16.38 -12.66 5.33
CA ASP A 30 -17.07 -12.32 4.08
C ASP A 30 -17.36 -10.81 3.95
N ILE A 31 -17.61 -10.14 5.09
CA ILE A 31 -17.83 -8.69 5.13
C ILE A 31 -16.52 -7.97 4.85
N ASN A 32 -15.41 -8.41 5.47
CA ASN A 32 -14.08 -7.86 5.23
C ASN A 32 -13.67 -8.00 3.76
N THR A 33 -13.87 -9.17 3.16
CA THR A 33 -13.60 -9.40 1.73
C THR A 33 -14.40 -8.45 0.85
N ARG A 34 -15.71 -8.31 1.11
CA ARG A 34 -16.58 -7.42 0.32
C ARG A 34 -16.21 -5.94 0.50
N LEU A 35 -15.71 -5.54 1.67
CA LEU A 35 -15.25 -4.16 1.94
C LEU A 35 -13.86 -3.85 1.39
N ARG A 36 -13.01 -4.86 1.18
CA ARG A 36 -11.61 -4.69 0.78
C ARG A 36 -11.40 -3.72 -0.39
N PRO A 37 -12.17 -3.77 -1.50
CA PRO A 37 -12.02 -2.81 -2.60
C PRO A 37 -12.26 -1.36 -2.16
N THR A 38 -13.29 -1.12 -1.34
CA THR A 38 -13.62 0.20 -0.78
C THR A 38 -12.51 0.69 0.14
N LEU A 39 -11.95 -0.20 0.98
CA LEU A 39 -10.88 0.14 1.92
C LEU A 39 -9.57 0.47 1.20
N LEU A 40 -9.23 -0.26 0.13
CA LEU A 40 -8.05 0.01 -0.71
C LEU A 40 -8.17 1.31 -1.51
N ALA A 41 -9.39 1.79 -1.76
CA ALA A 41 -9.66 3.05 -2.47
C ALA A 41 -9.56 4.30 -1.58
N LEU A 42 -9.36 4.14 -0.27
CA LEU A 42 -9.23 5.26 0.67
C LEU A 42 -7.93 6.05 0.44
N GLU A 43 -7.82 7.20 1.10
CA GLU A 43 -6.59 7.99 1.01
C GLU A 43 -5.36 7.18 1.46
N PRO A 44 -4.26 7.18 0.68
CA PRO A 44 -3.05 6.48 1.05
C PRO A 44 -2.51 6.90 2.43
N GLY A 45 -2.30 5.96 3.33
CA GLY A 45 -1.94 6.24 4.72
C GLY A 45 -3.11 6.21 5.71
N THR A 46 -4.35 6.01 5.22
CA THR A 46 -5.48 5.64 6.09
C THR A 46 -5.14 4.33 6.80
N ARG A 47 -5.41 4.28 8.11
CA ARG A 47 -5.03 3.15 8.97
C ARG A 47 -6.26 2.33 9.30
N ILE A 48 -6.13 1.02 9.23
CA ILE A 48 -7.22 0.10 9.50
C ILE A 48 -6.78 -0.84 10.60
N ALA A 49 -7.57 -0.94 11.67
CA ALA A 49 -7.38 -1.91 12.73
C ALA A 49 -8.57 -2.86 12.76
N SER A 50 -8.32 -4.15 12.58
CA SER A 50 -9.33 -5.20 12.69
C SER A 50 -9.06 -6.06 13.91
N ASN A 51 -10.13 -6.48 14.58
CA ASN A 51 -10.05 -7.53 15.58
C ASN A 51 -10.30 -8.90 14.91
N THR A 52 -9.30 -9.78 15.02
CA THR A 52 -9.31 -11.22 14.73
C THR A 52 -9.39 -11.64 13.27
N TRP A 53 -10.28 -11.04 12.49
CA TRP A 53 -10.49 -11.45 11.10
C TRP A 53 -9.73 -10.54 10.14
N ASP A 54 -8.97 -11.16 9.23
CA ASP A 54 -8.16 -10.47 8.24
C ASP A 54 -8.96 -10.10 6.98
N MET A 55 -8.24 -9.56 5.99
CA MET A 55 -8.74 -9.25 4.64
C MET A 55 -8.06 -10.17 3.60
N GLY A 56 -7.73 -11.39 4.02
CA GLY A 56 -7.02 -12.41 3.23
C GLY A 56 -7.82 -12.93 2.03
N ASP A 57 -7.33 -14.01 1.45
CA ASP A 57 -7.93 -14.61 0.24
C ASP A 57 -9.41 -14.94 0.45
N SER A 58 -10.21 -14.75 -0.60
CA SER A 58 -11.62 -15.11 -0.55
C SER A 58 -11.82 -16.55 -1.01
N GLU A 59 -12.56 -17.34 -0.25
CA GLU A 59 -13.02 -18.65 -0.73
C GLU A 59 -13.97 -18.53 -1.93
N ASN A 60 -14.66 -17.40 -2.06
CA ASN A 60 -15.63 -17.14 -3.12
C ASN A 60 -15.02 -16.46 -4.35
N ASP A 61 -13.77 -15.97 -4.24
CA ASP A 61 -13.03 -15.31 -5.32
C ASP A 61 -11.53 -15.63 -5.18
N PRO A 62 -11.09 -16.82 -5.64
CA PRO A 62 -9.73 -17.30 -5.45
C PRO A 62 -8.69 -16.51 -6.27
N ASP A 63 -9.14 -15.72 -7.25
CA ASP A 63 -8.27 -14.87 -8.06
C ASP A 63 -8.07 -13.47 -7.44
N ALA A 64 -8.89 -13.09 -6.45
CA ALA A 64 -8.78 -11.78 -5.81
C ALA A 64 -7.67 -11.77 -4.76
N PRO A 65 -6.62 -10.93 -4.93
CA PRO A 65 -5.44 -10.96 -4.07
C PRO A 65 -5.81 -10.65 -2.62
N GLY A 66 -5.44 -11.53 -1.70
CA GLY A 66 -5.49 -11.31 -0.25
C GLY A 66 -4.73 -10.05 0.16
N TRP A 67 -5.26 -9.33 1.15
CA TRP A 67 -4.56 -8.19 1.74
C TRP A 67 -3.95 -8.56 3.10
N ILE A 68 -2.67 -8.88 3.08
CA ILE A 68 -1.90 -9.27 4.27
C ILE A 68 -1.74 -8.06 5.21
N PRO A 69 -1.89 -8.21 6.54
CA PRO A 69 -1.62 -7.15 7.51
C PRO A 69 -0.19 -6.62 7.45
N ASP A 70 -0.03 -5.31 7.67
CA ASP A 70 1.28 -4.70 7.94
C ASP A 70 1.83 -5.13 9.32
N GLU A 71 0.94 -5.39 10.27
CA GLU A 71 1.28 -5.81 11.62
C GLU A 71 0.18 -6.68 12.22
N THR A 72 0.60 -7.71 12.95
CA THR A 72 -0.28 -8.66 13.65
C THR A 72 0.22 -8.83 15.08
N ILE A 73 -0.66 -8.62 16.05
CA ILE A 73 -0.37 -8.82 17.48
C ILE A 73 -1.44 -9.76 18.03
N ALA A 74 -1.04 -10.88 18.63
CA ALA A 74 -1.95 -11.80 19.29
C ALA A 74 -1.58 -11.93 20.78
N LEU A 75 -2.58 -12.00 21.65
CA LEU A 75 -2.35 -12.36 23.05
C LEU A 75 -2.00 -13.85 23.17
N ASP A 76 -1.11 -14.17 24.10
CA ASP A 76 -0.78 -15.54 24.48
C ASP A 76 -0.87 -15.70 26.01
N PRO A 77 -1.80 -16.51 26.56
CA PRO A 77 -2.79 -17.32 25.84
C PRO A 77 -3.89 -16.47 25.20
N CYS A 78 -4.44 -16.96 24.08
CA CYS A 78 -5.57 -16.34 23.38
C CYS A 78 -6.91 -16.92 23.85
N PRO A 79 -7.70 -16.23 24.70
CA PRO A 79 -8.96 -16.78 25.19
C PRO A 79 -10.05 -16.82 24.10
N SER A 80 -10.20 -15.73 23.35
CA SER A 80 -11.07 -15.60 22.17
C SER A 80 -10.86 -14.22 21.56
N PHE A 81 -11.00 -14.11 20.24
CA PHE A 81 -10.93 -12.85 19.49
C PHE A 81 -9.79 -11.89 19.92
N CYS A 82 -8.61 -12.44 20.16
CA CYS A 82 -7.52 -11.75 20.85
C CYS A 82 -6.44 -11.18 19.89
N THR A 83 -6.65 -11.31 18.58
CA THR A 83 -5.68 -10.89 17.57
C THR A 83 -6.04 -9.49 17.09
N SER A 84 -5.09 -8.57 17.12
CA SER A 84 -5.17 -7.26 16.49
C SER A 84 -4.40 -7.31 15.18
N LEU A 85 -5.07 -6.91 14.11
CA LEU A 85 -4.54 -6.87 12.75
C LEU A 85 -4.55 -5.41 12.28
N PHE A 86 -3.47 -4.98 11.64
CA PHE A 86 -3.29 -3.59 11.24
C PHE A 86 -2.82 -3.47 9.79
N TRP A 87 -3.43 -2.55 9.06
CA TRP A 87 -3.08 -2.22 7.68
C TRP A 87 -2.96 -0.71 7.49
N ILE A 88 -2.12 -0.33 6.53
CA ILE A 88 -2.01 1.02 6.03
C ILE A 88 -2.37 0.99 4.55
N VAL A 89 -3.40 1.73 4.16
CA VAL A 89 -3.84 1.83 2.76
C VAL A 89 -2.67 2.33 1.90
N PRO A 90 -2.14 1.54 0.95
CA PRO A 90 -0.98 1.91 0.16
C PRO A 90 -1.35 2.92 -0.93
N ALA A 91 -0.39 3.74 -1.35
CA ALA A 91 -0.54 4.56 -2.56
C ALA A 91 -0.66 3.67 -3.80
N ASN A 92 -1.29 4.17 -4.87
CA ASN A 92 -1.28 3.45 -6.15
C ASN A 92 -0.03 3.81 -6.96
N VAL A 93 0.86 2.84 -7.11
CA VAL A 93 2.11 2.95 -7.87
C VAL A 93 2.10 2.11 -9.15
N SER A 94 1.09 1.27 -9.38
CA SER A 94 0.94 0.48 -10.62
C SER A 94 1.05 1.34 -11.86
N GLY A 95 1.76 0.90 -12.89
CA GLY A 95 1.90 1.57 -14.18
C GLY A 95 3.34 1.99 -14.47
N THR A 96 3.50 2.76 -15.53
CA THR A 96 4.81 3.18 -16.04
C THR A 96 5.17 4.58 -15.54
N TRP A 97 6.43 4.75 -15.15
CA TRP A 97 6.98 5.98 -14.62
C TRP A 97 8.27 6.36 -15.33
N ARG A 98 8.43 7.64 -15.67
CA ARG A 98 9.71 8.22 -16.07
C ARG A 98 10.52 8.51 -14.82
N LEU A 99 11.55 7.71 -14.53
CA LEU A 99 12.50 7.90 -13.44
C LEU A 99 13.67 8.77 -13.89
N VAL A 100 14.04 9.75 -13.08
CA VAL A 100 15.22 10.59 -13.26
C VAL A 100 16.08 10.53 -12.01
N ASP A 101 17.33 10.09 -12.16
CA ASP A 101 18.36 10.03 -11.12
C ASP A 101 19.73 10.41 -11.69
N GLN A 102 20.45 11.34 -11.06
CA GLN A 102 21.77 11.85 -11.50
C GLN A 102 21.88 12.10 -13.03
N GLU A 103 20.92 12.82 -13.60
CA GLU A 103 20.82 13.14 -15.04
C GLU A 103 20.55 11.96 -15.98
N GLN A 104 20.48 10.73 -15.45
CA GLN A 104 20.02 9.57 -16.19
C GLN A 104 18.50 9.50 -16.14
N GLU A 105 17.89 9.20 -17.28
CA GLU A 105 16.46 8.94 -17.41
C GLU A 105 16.25 7.46 -17.73
N ALA A 106 15.24 6.86 -17.09
CA ALA A 106 14.86 5.48 -17.30
C ALA A 106 13.34 5.32 -17.19
N GLU A 107 12.82 4.24 -17.77
CA GLU A 107 11.42 3.86 -17.65
C GLU A 107 11.27 2.80 -16.55
N LEU A 108 10.49 3.10 -15.52
CA LEU A 108 10.21 2.23 -14.39
C LEU A 108 8.77 1.72 -14.53
N GLU A 109 8.61 0.44 -14.82
CA GLU A 109 7.32 -0.23 -14.86
C GLU A 109 7.05 -0.91 -13.53
N LEU A 110 5.93 -0.59 -12.89
CA LEU A 110 5.52 -1.16 -11.61
C LEU A 110 4.19 -1.90 -11.75
N ALA A 111 4.10 -3.08 -11.16
CA ALA A 111 2.84 -3.76 -10.86
C ALA A 111 2.66 -3.79 -9.33
N GLN A 112 1.41 -3.80 -8.88
CA GLN A 112 1.09 -3.71 -7.46
C GLN A 112 -0.07 -4.64 -7.12
N GLU A 113 0.10 -5.35 -6.02
CA GLU A 113 -0.94 -6.11 -5.33
C GLU A 113 -0.98 -5.64 -3.88
N CYS A 114 -2.00 -4.85 -3.52
CA CYS A 114 -2.08 -4.18 -2.22
C CYS A 114 -0.77 -3.42 -1.89
N GLN A 115 -0.06 -3.77 -0.83
CA GLN A 115 1.20 -3.15 -0.42
C GLN A 115 2.44 -3.77 -1.07
N VAL A 116 2.27 -4.86 -1.81
CA VAL A 116 3.35 -5.56 -2.50
C VAL A 116 3.52 -4.93 -3.87
N VAL A 117 4.76 -4.55 -4.19
CA VAL A 117 5.11 -3.97 -5.48
C VAL A 117 6.04 -4.95 -6.19
N SER A 118 5.89 -5.06 -7.51
CA SER A 118 6.82 -5.71 -8.43
C SER A 118 7.14 -4.75 -9.58
N GLY A 119 8.20 -4.99 -10.34
CA GLY A 119 8.53 -4.10 -11.43
C GLY A 119 9.87 -4.34 -12.08
N ARG A 120 10.13 -3.55 -13.12
CA ARG A 120 11.37 -3.57 -13.91
C ARG A 120 11.78 -2.15 -14.31
N LEU A 121 13.07 -1.93 -14.42
CA LEU A 121 13.67 -0.71 -14.95
C LEU A 121 14.18 -0.97 -16.37
N LEU A 122 13.82 -0.09 -17.30
CA LEU A 122 14.26 -0.07 -18.68
C LEU A 122 15.17 1.16 -18.88
N THR A 123 16.46 0.91 -19.10
CA THR A 123 17.47 1.96 -19.33
C THR A 123 18.24 1.64 -20.59
N ASN A 124 18.17 2.49 -21.61
CA ASN A 124 18.89 2.32 -22.88
C ASN A 124 18.74 0.91 -23.51
N GLY A 125 17.55 0.30 -23.38
CA GLY A 125 17.26 -1.05 -23.87
C GLY A 125 17.71 -2.21 -22.98
N ARG A 126 18.34 -1.93 -21.82
CA ARG A 126 18.63 -2.92 -20.77
C ARG A 126 17.47 -3.00 -19.79
N ILE A 127 17.10 -4.22 -19.40
CA ILE A 127 16.06 -4.49 -18.39
C ILE A 127 16.74 -4.96 -17.11
N GLU A 128 16.36 -4.36 -15.98
CA GLU A 128 16.79 -4.75 -14.64
C GLU A 128 15.55 -4.96 -13.75
N ASP A 129 15.53 -6.04 -12.97
CA ASP A 129 14.43 -6.31 -12.05
C ASP A 129 14.49 -5.37 -10.84
N VAL A 130 13.31 -4.93 -10.39
CA VAL A 130 13.18 -4.18 -9.14
C VAL A 130 13.15 -5.17 -7.98
N GLY A 131 14.07 -5.01 -7.03
CA GLY A 131 14.38 -5.93 -5.93
C GLY A 131 13.47 -5.82 -4.70
N GLU A 132 14.01 -5.56 -3.51
CA GLU A 132 13.21 -5.37 -2.27
C GLU A 132 12.14 -4.32 -2.55
N ARG A 133 10.86 -4.57 -2.22
CA ARG A 133 9.74 -3.72 -2.66
C ARG A 133 8.72 -3.59 -1.56
N ARG A 134 8.70 -2.43 -0.92
CA ARG A 134 7.76 -2.15 0.18
C ARG A 134 7.05 -0.84 -0.07
N LEU A 135 5.73 -0.88 0.11
CA LEU A 135 4.87 0.29 0.07
C LEU A 135 4.17 0.40 1.42
N ARG A 136 4.29 1.54 2.10
CA ARG A 136 3.65 1.80 3.38
C ARG A 136 2.96 3.15 3.32
N GLY A 137 1.66 3.14 3.10
CA GLY A 137 0.94 4.38 2.80
C GLY A 137 1.54 5.05 1.56
N ARG A 138 2.07 6.26 1.74
CA ARG A 138 2.74 7.02 0.67
C ARG A 138 4.24 6.77 0.58
N GLU A 139 4.83 6.00 1.49
CA GLU A 139 6.26 5.71 1.48
C GLU A 139 6.55 4.50 0.61
N ILE A 140 7.48 4.65 -0.32
CA ILE A 140 7.94 3.57 -1.19
C ILE A 140 9.43 3.35 -0.99
N SER A 141 9.83 2.09 -0.90
CA SER A 141 11.24 1.69 -0.97
C SER A 141 11.40 0.58 -1.99
N PHE A 142 12.42 0.72 -2.84
CA PHE A 142 12.81 -0.33 -3.76
C PHE A 142 14.31 -0.39 -4.02
N SER A 143 14.82 -1.48 -4.61
CA SER A 143 16.21 -1.57 -5.06
C SER A 143 16.33 -1.89 -6.55
N ILE A 144 17.42 -1.40 -7.17
CA ILE A 144 17.82 -1.73 -8.54
C ILE A 144 19.31 -1.97 -8.52
N GLY A 145 19.73 -3.21 -8.78
CA GLY A 145 21.09 -3.66 -8.50
C GLY A 145 21.47 -3.36 -7.04
N ASP A 146 22.60 -2.70 -6.84
CA ASP A 146 23.11 -2.30 -5.51
C ASP A 146 22.56 -0.95 -5.02
N THR A 147 21.71 -0.27 -5.81
CA THR A 147 21.15 1.04 -5.43
C THR A 147 19.82 0.88 -4.71
N SER A 148 19.73 1.41 -3.50
CA SER A 148 18.50 1.48 -2.70
C SER A 148 17.79 2.82 -2.87
N TYR A 149 16.54 2.79 -3.30
CA TYR A 149 15.67 3.94 -3.48
C TYR A 149 14.67 4.01 -2.32
N ARG A 150 14.54 5.19 -1.71
CA ARG A 150 13.45 5.52 -0.79
C ARG A 150 12.80 6.81 -1.21
N GLY A 151 11.49 6.86 -1.16
CA GLY A 151 10.75 8.05 -1.55
C GLY A 151 9.32 8.09 -1.06
N ARG A 152 8.62 9.10 -1.54
CA ARG A 152 7.21 9.34 -1.26
C ARG A 152 6.43 9.51 -2.55
N VAL A 153 5.26 8.89 -2.61
CA VAL A 153 4.28 8.96 -3.69
C VAL A 153 3.29 10.08 -3.40
N ASP A 154 3.08 10.97 -4.37
CA ASP A 154 2.07 12.02 -4.34
C ASP A 154 1.40 12.12 -5.72
N GLY A 155 0.22 11.49 -5.83
CA GLY A 155 -0.51 11.35 -7.09
C GLY A 155 0.35 10.73 -8.19
N ASN A 156 0.59 11.52 -9.24
CA ASN A 156 1.36 11.11 -10.41
C ASN A 156 2.86 11.42 -10.31
N THR A 157 3.36 11.68 -9.10
CA THR A 157 4.77 11.95 -8.85
C THR A 157 5.31 11.11 -7.71
N MET A 158 6.57 10.71 -7.82
CA MET A 158 7.35 10.15 -6.72
C MET A 158 8.64 10.95 -6.58
N THR A 159 9.09 11.17 -5.35
CA THR A 159 10.36 11.86 -5.07
C THR A 159 11.06 11.22 -3.91
N GLY A 160 12.39 11.22 -3.91
CA GLY A 160 13.13 10.54 -2.87
C GLY A 160 14.63 10.67 -2.97
N THR A 161 15.31 9.79 -2.25
CA THR A 161 16.76 9.64 -2.28
C THR A 161 17.14 8.23 -2.71
N ALA A 162 18.16 8.13 -3.56
CA ALA A 162 18.79 6.89 -3.95
C ALA A 162 20.14 6.79 -3.23
N ARG A 163 20.50 5.60 -2.78
CA ARG A 163 21.74 5.33 -2.07
C ARG A 163 22.45 4.19 -2.80
N ALA A 164 23.63 4.50 -3.33
CA ALA A 164 24.55 3.56 -3.94
C ALA A 164 25.89 3.60 -3.16
N ASP A 165 26.84 2.78 -3.56
CA ASP A 165 28.17 2.71 -2.92
C ASP A 165 28.96 4.02 -3.03
N ASP A 166 28.75 4.77 -4.11
CA ASP A 166 29.44 6.02 -4.41
C ASP A 166 28.79 7.27 -3.79
N GLY A 167 27.60 7.14 -3.19
CA GLY A 167 26.96 8.23 -2.49
C GLY A 167 25.44 8.17 -2.40
N THR A 168 24.83 9.35 -2.24
CA THR A 168 23.38 9.51 -2.15
C THR A 168 22.95 10.62 -3.09
N SER A 169 21.96 10.35 -3.94
CA SER A 169 21.38 11.30 -4.87
C SER A 169 19.89 11.51 -4.60
N LYS A 170 19.33 12.58 -5.18
CA LYS A 170 17.89 12.78 -5.23
C LYS A 170 17.38 12.24 -6.55
N TRP A 171 16.24 11.56 -6.51
CA TRP A 171 15.53 11.09 -7.69
C TRP A 171 14.10 11.62 -7.70
N ARG A 172 13.52 11.64 -8.90
CA ARG A 172 12.10 11.91 -9.12
C ARG A 172 11.56 10.96 -10.16
N ALA A 173 10.31 10.52 -10.00
CA ALA A 173 9.58 9.85 -11.05
C ALA A 173 8.26 10.57 -11.36
N GLY A 174 7.90 10.62 -12.64
CA GLY A 174 6.60 11.11 -13.10
C GLY A 174 5.86 10.02 -13.88
N ARG A 175 4.58 9.81 -13.59
CA ARG A 175 3.78 8.79 -14.27
C ARG A 175 3.66 9.12 -15.76
N ILE A 176 3.85 8.11 -16.62
CA ILE A 176 3.64 8.21 -18.06
C ILE A 176 2.19 7.84 -18.33
N ASN A 177 1.47 8.68 -19.08
CA ASN A 177 0.10 8.43 -19.52
C ASN A 177 0.06 7.53 -20.75
#